data_AF-A0A2H9PWF3-F1
#
_entry.id   AF-A0A2H9PWF3-F1
#
_cell.length_a   1.000
_cell.length_b   1.000
_cell.length_c   1.000
_cell.angle_alpha   90.00
_cell.angle_beta   90.00
_cell.angle_gamma   90.00
#
_symmetry.space_group_name_H-M   'P 1'
#
loop_
_entity.id
_entity.type
_entity.pdbx_description
1 polymer ?
#
loop_
_entity_poly.entity_id
_entity_poly.type
_entity_poly.pdbx_seq_one_letter_code
_entity_poly.pdbx_strand_id
1 'polypeptide(L)'
;MELLKATGFIKRGKNRKEIFMNLDKPMMPSELVMKIYKSNSNTYFNLVSRALSELKEKKLVEVVNPEERTGRIYRRTKEGEKVAKELK
;
A
#
# COMPACT_ATOMS: atom_id res chain seq x y z
N MET A 1 8.82 8.71 -11.79
CA MET A 1 9.69 7.55 -11.48
C MET A 1 9.66 6.62 -12.70
N GLU A 2 10.76 6.00 -13.11
CA GLU A 2 10.69 5.03 -14.24
C GLU A 2 9.84 3.82 -13.83
N LEU A 3 8.88 3.44 -14.68
CA LEU A 3 7.90 2.37 -14.42
C LEU A 3 8.58 1.04 -14.02
N LEU A 4 9.65 0.67 -14.72
CA LEU A 4 10.47 -0.52 -14.44
C LEU A 4 11.15 -0.48 -13.07
N LYS A 5 11.59 0.70 -12.61
CA LYS A 5 12.18 0.86 -11.28
C LYS A 5 11.14 0.69 -10.19
N ALA A 6 9.92 1.21 -10.41
CA ALA A 6 8.81 1.06 -9.49
C ALA A 6 8.33 -0.40 -9.40
N THR A 7 8.16 -1.09 -10.54
CA THR A 7 7.78 -2.51 -10.55
C THR A 7 8.84 -3.39 -9.88
N GLY A 8 10.13 -3.15 -10.17
CA GLY A 8 11.25 -3.83 -9.51
C GLY A 8 11.28 -3.58 -8.00
N PHE A 9 11.02 -2.35 -7.56
CA PHE A 9 10.86 -2.02 -6.15
C PHE A 9 9.74 -2.85 -5.52
N ILE A 10 8.53 -2.87 -6.10
CA ILE A 10 7.42 -3.63 -5.53
C ILE A 10 7.74 -5.12 -5.49
N LYS A 11 8.28 -5.71 -6.57
CA LYS A 11 8.60 -7.15 -6.66
C LYS A 11 9.61 -7.62 -5.61
N ARG A 12 10.58 -6.79 -5.21
CA ARG A 12 11.58 -7.17 -4.20
C ARG A 12 11.03 -7.35 -2.79
N GLY A 13 9.86 -6.79 -2.47
CA GLY A 13 9.27 -6.89 -1.13
C GLY A 13 7.98 -7.70 -1.16
N LYS A 14 7.98 -8.92 -0.60
CA LYS A 14 6.79 -9.80 -0.59
C LYS A 14 5.57 -9.11 0.05
N ASN A 15 5.74 -8.61 1.27
CA ASN A 15 4.69 -7.91 2.02
C ASN A 15 4.22 -6.64 1.29
N ARG A 16 5.18 -5.85 0.76
CA ARG A 16 4.88 -4.63 0.01
C ARG A 16 4.07 -4.92 -1.24
N LYS A 17 4.43 -5.96 -2.00
CA LYS A 17 3.68 -6.41 -3.17
C LYS A 17 2.27 -6.83 -2.77
N GLU A 18 2.14 -7.65 -1.75
CA GLU A 18 0.84 -8.15 -1.28
C GLU A 18 -0.09 -7.02 -0.85
N ILE A 19 0.41 -6.07 -0.05
CA ILE A 19 -0.34 -4.90 0.39
C ILE A 19 -0.71 -4.00 -0.78
N PHE A 20 0.26 -3.71 -1.66
CA PHE A 20 0.02 -2.87 -2.82
C PHE A 20 -1.05 -3.45 -3.73
N MET A 21 -1.02 -4.76 -4.00
CA MET A 21 -2.00 -5.45 -4.86
C MET A 21 -3.39 -5.54 -4.20
N ASN A 22 -3.46 -5.63 -2.87
CA ASN A 22 -4.72 -5.65 -2.13
C ASN A 22 -5.35 -4.28 -1.89
N LEU A 23 -4.58 -3.18 -2.03
CA LEU A 23 -5.08 -1.80 -2.01
C LEU A 23 -5.72 -1.42 -3.37
N ASP A 24 -6.75 -2.15 -3.77
CA ASP A 24 -7.52 -1.97 -5.01
C ASP A 24 -8.58 -0.86 -4.94
N LYS A 25 -9.00 -0.51 -3.72
CA LYS A 25 -9.85 0.63 -3.41
C LYS A 25 -9.25 1.41 -2.23
N PRO A 26 -9.71 2.65 -1.97
CA PRO A 26 -9.29 3.38 -0.78
C PRO A 26 -9.59 2.56 0.49
N MET A 27 -8.59 2.35 1.35
CA MET A 27 -8.70 1.56 2.58
C MET A 27 -7.85 2.12 3.72
N MET A 28 -8.27 1.84 4.94
CA MET A 28 -7.46 2.01 6.14
C MET A 28 -6.43 0.88 6.30
N PRO A 29 -5.31 1.13 7.01
CA PRO A 29 -4.35 0.08 7.36
C PRO A 29 -4.99 -1.11 8.08
N SER A 30 -5.94 -0.88 8.99
CA SER A 30 -6.67 -1.95 9.70
C SER A 30 -7.50 -2.83 8.76
N GLU A 31 -8.17 -2.22 7.77
CA GLU A 31 -8.93 -2.95 6.76
C GLU A 31 -8.02 -3.82 5.89
N LEU A 32 -6.84 -3.32 5.51
CA LEU A 32 -5.84 -4.09 4.79
C LEU A 32 -5.34 -5.28 5.60
N VAL A 33 -5.07 -5.09 6.89
CA VAL A 33 -4.66 -6.19 7.77
C VAL A 33 -5.74 -7.27 7.81
N MET A 34 -7.01 -6.87 7.98
CA MET A 34 -8.13 -7.81 7.99
C MET A 34 -8.31 -8.51 6.64
N LYS A 35 -8.16 -7.78 5.52
CA LYS A 35 -8.29 -8.33 4.16
C LYS A 35 -7.21 -9.36 3.83
N ILE A 36 -5.96 -9.10 4.22
CA ILE A 36 -4.79 -9.93 3.84
C ILE A 36 -4.59 -11.06 4.85
N TYR A 37 -4.61 -10.75 6.14
CA TYR A 37 -4.22 -11.67 7.20
C TYR A 37 -5.39 -12.24 8.01
N LYS A 38 -6.61 -11.72 7.80
CA LYS A 38 -7.82 -12.12 8.57
C LYS A 38 -7.58 -12.07 10.09
N SER A 39 -6.86 -11.03 10.53
CA SER A 39 -6.35 -10.89 11.88
C SER A 39 -6.46 -9.44 12.34
N ASN A 40 -6.40 -9.20 13.65
CA ASN A 40 -6.28 -7.88 14.27
C ASN A 40 -4.93 -7.71 14.99
N SER A 41 -3.91 -8.49 14.62
CA SER A 41 -2.60 -8.45 15.27
C SER A 41 -1.87 -7.12 15.01
N ASN A 42 -1.37 -6.52 16.10
CA ASN A 42 -0.49 -5.34 16.04
C ASN A 42 0.77 -5.58 15.19
N THR A 43 1.28 -6.81 15.14
CA THR A 43 2.43 -7.17 14.29
C THR A 43 2.12 -6.96 12.82
N TYR A 44 0.95 -7.43 12.36
CA TYR A 44 0.53 -7.23 10.97
C TYR A 44 0.18 -5.77 10.69
N PHE A 45 -0.41 -5.06 11.66
CA PHE A 45 -0.66 -3.63 11.53
C PHE A 45 0.63 -2.82 11.31
N ASN A 46 1.67 -3.09 12.11
CA ASN A 46 2.97 -2.43 11.97
C ASN A 46 3.63 -2.75 10.62
N LEU A 47 3.52 -3.99 10.17
CA LEU A 47 4.01 -4.43 8.85
C LEU A 47 3.28 -3.70 7.72
N VAL A 48 1.95 -3.58 7.79
CA VAL A 48 1.13 -2.86 6.81
C VAL A 48 1.47 -1.37 6.80
N SER A 49 1.55 -0.75 7.97
CA SER A 49 1.89 0.66 8.14
C SER A 49 3.28 1.00 7.57
N ARG A 50 4.27 0.14 7.81
CA ARG A 50 5.62 0.28 7.25
C ARG A 50 5.61 0.19 5.73
N ALA A 51 4.94 -0.81 5.16
CA ALA A 51 4.87 -0.96 3.71
C ALA A 51 4.13 0.20 3.02
N LEU A 52 3.04 0.71 3.63
CA LEU A 52 2.33 1.89 3.12
C LEU A 52 3.21 3.15 3.15
N SER A 53 4.01 3.32 4.20
CA SER A 53 4.98 4.42 4.29
C SER A 53 6.02 4.34 3.17
N GLU A 54 6.62 3.17 2.95
CA GLU A 54 7.59 2.95 1.87
C GLU A 54 6.98 3.19 0.47
N LEU A 55 5.74 2.75 0.25
CA LEU A 55 5.02 3.01 -1.01
C LEU A 55 4.70 4.49 -1.19
N LYS A 56 4.37 5.19 -0.10
CA LYS A 56 4.06 6.63 -0.11
C LYS A 56 5.31 7.46 -0.43
N GLU A 57 6.46 7.13 0.16
CA GLU A 57 7.75 7.75 -0.17
C GLU A 57 8.10 7.62 -1.66
N LYS A 58 7.69 6.50 -2.28
CA LYS A 58 7.82 6.27 -3.72
C LYS A 58 6.70 6.87 -4.56
N LYS A 59 5.78 7.63 -3.97
CA LYS A 59 4.61 8.25 -4.64
C LYS A 59 3.68 7.24 -5.34
N LEU A 60 3.70 5.98 -4.90
CA LEU A 60 2.85 4.91 -5.45
C LEU A 60 1.49 4.85 -4.77
N VAL A 61 1.41 5.32 -3.52
CA VAL A 61 0.19 5.49 -2.75
C VAL A 61 0.15 6.87 -2.10
N GLU A 62 -1.03 7.35 -1.77
CA GLU A 62 -1.25 8.62 -1.08
C GLU A 62 -2.33 8.49 -0.01
N VAL A 63 -2.33 9.41 0.94
CA VAL A 63 -3.36 9.52 1.98
C VAL A 63 -4.44 10.47 1.48
N VAL A 64 -5.70 10.04 1.51
CA VAL A 64 -6.84 10.81 1.02
C VAL A 64 -7.28 11.88 2.02
N ASN A 65 -7.15 11.59 3.31
CA ASN A 65 -7.50 12.46 4.45
C ASN A 65 -6.25 12.78 5.30
N PRO A 66 -5.34 13.65 4.82
CA PRO A 66 -4.08 13.93 5.52
C PRO A 66 -4.29 14.63 6.89
N GLU A 67 -5.39 15.36 7.05
CA GLU A 67 -5.79 16.07 8.27
C GLU A 67 -6.02 15.10 9.45
N GLU A 68 -6.49 13.89 9.14
CA GLU A 68 -6.83 12.88 10.13
C GLU A 68 -5.57 12.18 10.67
N ARG A 69 -5.46 12.11 12.00
CA ARG A 69 -4.41 11.32 12.66
C ARG A 69 -4.79 9.84 12.75
N THR A 70 -6.05 9.57 13.07
CA THR A 70 -6.61 8.22 13.20
C THR A 70 -7.56 7.98 12.03
N GLY A 71 -7.60 6.76 11.48
CA GLY A 71 -8.50 6.46 10.35
C GLY A 71 -8.00 7.00 8.99
N ARG A 72 -6.68 7.13 8.82
CA ARG A 72 -6.09 7.49 7.52
C ARG A 72 -6.44 6.47 6.45
N ILE A 73 -6.98 6.97 5.35
CA ILE A 73 -7.36 6.19 4.17
C ILE A 73 -6.26 6.35 3.13
N TYR A 74 -5.73 5.22 2.68
CA TYR A 74 -4.72 5.16 1.63
C TYR A 74 -5.38 4.77 0.31
N ARG A 75 -4.87 5.30 -0.80
CA ARG A 75 -5.21 4.85 -2.15
C ARG A 75 -3.97 4.81 -3.04
N ARG A 76 -4.01 4.06 -4.13
CA ARG A 76 -2.97 4.13 -5.17
C ARG A 76 -3.05 5.47 -5.90
N THR A 77 -1.90 6.03 -6.24
CA THR A 77 -1.81 7.21 -7.11
C THR A 77 -2.04 6.80 -8.57
N LYS A 78 -2.14 7.77 -9.48
CA LYS A 78 -2.17 7.49 -10.93
C LYS A 78 -0.94 6.70 -11.40
N GLU A 79 0.24 6.96 -10.83
CA GLU A 79 1.45 6.17 -11.11
C GLU A 79 1.34 4.77 -10.52
N GLY A 80 0.83 4.65 -9.28
CA GLY A 80 0.57 3.37 -8.63
C GLY A 80 -0.38 2.49 -9.44
N GLU A 81 -1.46 3.04 -9.99
CA GLU A 81 -2.38 2.28 -10.84
C GLU A 81 -1.71 1.73 -12.10
N LYS A 82 -0.82 2.50 -12.73
CA LYS A 82 -0.03 2.00 -13.88
C LYS A 82 0.87 0.83 -13.48
N VAL A 83 1.54 0.94 -12.34
CA VAL A 83 2.39 -0.13 -11.80
C VAL A 83 1.57 -1.36 -11.41
N ALA A 84 0.37 -1.19 -10.85
CA ALA A 84 -0.52 -2.29 -10.50
C ALA A 84 -1.00 -3.05 -11.73
N LYS A 85 -1.25 -2.35 -12.85
CA LYS A 85 -1.61 -2.97 -14.14
C LYS A 85 -0.47 -3.78 -14.73
N GLU A 86 0.78 -3.31 -14.64
CA GLU A 86 1.98 -4.05 -15.06
C GLU A 86 2.29 -5.29 -14.21
N LEU A 87 1.76 -5.35 -12.98
CA LEU A 87 1.97 -6.46 -12.04
C LEU A 87 0.88 -7.53 -12.09
N LYS A 88 -0.24 -7.26 -12.77
CA LYS A 88 -1.30 -8.22 -13.06
C LYS A 88 -0.88 -9.14 -14.20
#